data_AF-A0A938KFQ6-F1
#
_entry.id   AF-A0A938KFQ6-F1
#
_cell.length_a   1.000
_cell.length_b   1.000
_cell.length_c   1.000
_cell.angle_alpha   90.00
_cell.angle_beta   90.00
_cell.angle_gamma   90.00
#
_symmetry.space_group_name_H-M   'P 1'
#
loop_
_entity.id
_entity.type
_entity.pdbx_description
1 polymer ?
#
loop_
_entity_poly.entity_id
_entity_poly.type
_entity_poly.pdbx_seq_one_letter_code
_entity_poly.pdbx_strand_id
1 'polypeptide(L)'
;MIPPCIPVIRLGLAILGSSVCLTTSTAQGAAQELRIEIRPQFSRAPLILDTPGNLVQPGQTVSVTRLDFLLSNFALRSTHGVWFYSSNRFAHISIRDGKTSFVLRGLAKENVDRIRFHVGVPPKENHASPGQFDAHHPLNPNLNGLHWDWEGGYVFVAVEGMWKERSRGYSFHIATDAHLMTVELPVRLQTDQASSLQISFNVDGLFSHPNEVRLTDETLSTHSRAGDPVAHKLRINIEHAFEAIGTLHPSTPTRSDADSAGTISRALVSSQATPHRFAFPSYYPQPALPLDNPLTLQGIALGQRLFEDPQLSASNKQSCASCHQAASGFADAGKRYSVGADGRVGTRNTMPLFNLAWRHSFFWDGRAATLREQVLQPIEN
;
A
#
# COMPACT_ATOMS: atom_id res chain seq x y z
N MET A 1 49.38 72.23 37.80
CA MET A 1 50.45 71.31 38.26
C MET A 1 51.16 70.74 37.04
N ILE A 2 52.40 70.24 37.22
CA ILE A 2 53.44 70.04 36.19
C ILE A 2 53.17 68.78 35.30
N PRO A 3 53.63 68.71 34.02
CA PRO A 3 53.33 67.65 33.02
C PRO A 3 54.50 66.61 32.92
N PRO A 4 54.88 65.92 31.78
CA PRO A 4 54.28 65.65 30.43
C PRO A 4 54.49 64.18 29.88
N CYS A 5 54.19 63.94 28.56
CA CYS A 5 54.89 62.99 27.63
C CYS A 5 54.82 61.44 27.86
N ILE A 6 55.22 60.48 26.99
CA ILE A 6 55.71 60.36 25.56
C ILE A 6 54.95 59.16 24.88
N PRO A 7 54.64 59.10 23.56
CA PRO A 7 54.14 57.88 22.89
C PRO A 7 55.25 56.83 22.61
N VAL A 8 54.91 55.53 22.66
CA VAL A 8 55.85 54.42 22.38
C VAL A 8 55.44 53.62 21.14
N ILE A 9 56.34 53.54 20.17
CA ILE A 9 56.29 52.60 19.04
C ILE A 9 56.97 51.29 19.45
N ARG A 10 56.38 50.12 19.16
CA ARG A 10 57.13 48.87 18.97
C ARG A 10 56.56 47.99 17.86
N LEU A 11 57.47 47.48 17.04
CA LEU A 11 57.29 46.44 16.02
C LEU A 11 56.78 45.13 16.62
N GLY A 12 56.09 44.31 15.79
CA GLY A 12 55.68 42.97 16.19
C GLY A 12 55.14 42.07 15.07
N LEU A 13 56.06 41.48 14.29
CA LEU A 13 55.95 40.17 13.62
C LEU A 13 54.83 39.93 12.57
N ALA A 14 55.23 39.79 11.30
CA ALA A 14 54.40 39.19 10.27
C ALA A 14 54.35 37.66 10.44
N ILE A 15 53.15 37.08 10.50
CA ILE A 15 52.94 35.63 10.45
C ILE A 15 52.35 35.29 9.08
N LEU A 16 53.12 34.54 8.28
CA LEU A 16 52.65 33.95 7.02
C LEU A 16 51.67 32.81 7.33
N GLY A 17 50.41 33.17 7.51
CA GLY A 17 49.30 32.21 7.63
C GLY A 17 48.97 31.58 6.28
N SER A 18 49.65 30.49 5.93
CA SER A 18 49.31 29.65 4.79
C SER A 18 47.91 29.06 4.98
N SER A 19 46.89 29.74 4.44
CA SER A 19 45.51 29.24 4.42
C SER A 19 45.40 28.07 3.44
N VAL A 20 45.80 26.88 3.88
CA VAL A 20 45.41 25.62 3.26
C VAL A 20 43.92 25.47 3.50
N CYS A 21 43.12 25.94 2.54
CA CYS A 21 41.69 25.68 2.52
C CYS A 21 41.49 24.20 2.19
N LEU A 22 41.49 23.36 3.22
CA LEU A 22 41.04 21.97 3.15
C LEU A 22 39.55 21.97 2.83
N THR A 23 39.22 22.07 1.55
CA THR A 23 37.90 21.73 1.04
C THR A 23 37.71 20.23 1.21
N THR A 24 37.25 19.82 2.38
CA THR A 24 36.68 18.50 2.59
C THR A 24 35.40 18.42 1.78
N SER A 25 35.55 18.15 0.49
CA SER A 25 34.48 17.77 -0.42
C SER A 25 33.95 16.42 0.03
N THR A 26 33.09 16.42 1.04
CA THR A 26 32.13 15.35 1.27
C THR A 26 31.24 15.31 0.03
N ALA A 27 31.66 14.52 -0.96
CA ALA A 27 30.81 14.13 -2.06
C ALA A 27 29.65 13.33 -1.47
N GLN A 28 28.59 14.04 -1.11
CA GLN A 28 27.37 13.48 -0.58
C GLN A 28 26.68 12.76 -1.74
N GLY A 29 27.11 11.51 -1.98
CA GLY A 29 26.53 10.64 -2.99
C GLY A 29 25.01 10.58 -2.79
N ALA A 30 24.27 10.59 -3.90
CA ALA A 30 22.82 10.49 -3.85
C ALA A 30 22.42 9.26 -3.01
N ALA A 31 21.44 9.45 -2.12
CA ALA A 31 20.92 8.35 -1.32
C ALA A 31 20.32 7.30 -2.26
N GLN A 32 20.74 6.04 -2.12
CA GLN A 32 20.26 4.98 -2.98
C GLN A 32 18.82 4.59 -2.60
N GLU A 33 18.05 4.19 -3.62
CA GLU A 33 16.71 3.65 -3.48
C GLU A 33 16.65 2.23 -4.04
N LEU A 34 15.91 1.36 -3.36
CA LEU A 34 15.70 -0.03 -3.78
C LEU A 34 14.20 -0.33 -3.74
N ARG A 35 13.61 -0.68 -4.88
CA ARG A 35 12.23 -1.19 -4.90
C ARG A 35 12.20 -2.61 -4.36
N ILE A 36 11.32 -2.88 -3.41
CA ILE A 36 10.98 -4.24 -2.99
C ILE A 36 9.69 -4.64 -3.71
N GLU A 37 9.71 -5.77 -4.39
CA GLU A 37 8.56 -6.37 -5.06
C GLU A 37 8.19 -7.66 -4.37
N ILE A 38 7.04 -7.66 -3.70
CA ILE A 38 6.49 -8.87 -3.09
C ILE A 38 5.70 -9.65 -4.15
N ARG A 39 5.99 -10.95 -4.28
CA ARG A 39 5.40 -11.88 -5.23
C ARG A 39 4.71 -13.02 -4.47
N PRO A 40 3.48 -12.81 -3.97
CA PRO A 40 2.74 -13.90 -3.35
C PRO A 40 2.48 -15.00 -4.36
N GLN A 41 2.62 -16.23 -3.91
CA GLN A 41 2.52 -17.42 -4.72
C GLN A 41 1.75 -18.50 -3.96
N PHE A 42 1.09 -19.40 -4.69
CA PHE A 42 0.53 -20.63 -4.17
C PHE A 42 1.07 -21.77 -5.02
N SER A 43 1.68 -22.79 -4.39
CA SER A 43 2.36 -23.89 -5.08
C SER A 43 3.38 -23.40 -6.13
N ARG A 44 4.15 -22.34 -5.81
CA ARG A 44 5.11 -21.64 -6.69
C ARG A 44 4.52 -20.95 -7.94
N ALA A 45 3.21 -20.95 -8.15
CA ALA A 45 2.55 -20.13 -9.16
C ALA A 45 2.08 -18.80 -8.55
N PRO A 46 2.00 -17.68 -9.31
CA PRO A 46 1.49 -16.41 -8.79
C PRO A 46 0.11 -16.56 -8.13
N LEU A 47 -0.07 -15.98 -6.95
CA LEU A 47 -1.35 -16.05 -6.24
C LEU A 47 -2.42 -15.28 -7.02
N ILE A 48 -3.47 -15.99 -7.44
CA ILE A 48 -4.68 -15.40 -8.01
C ILE A 48 -5.78 -15.54 -6.95
N LEU A 49 -6.24 -14.40 -6.42
CA LEU A 49 -7.33 -14.39 -5.43
C LEU A 49 -8.61 -15.06 -5.99
N ASP A 50 -9.43 -15.56 -5.08
CA ASP A 50 -10.70 -16.25 -5.33
C ASP A 50 -10.60 -17.54 -6.17
N THR A 51 -9.40 -17.92 -6.64
CA THR A 51 -9.16 -19.17 -7.38
C THR A 51 -9.50 -20.39 -6.51
N PRO A 52 -10.50 -21.20 -6.89
CA PRO A 52 -10.89 -22.37 -6.12
C PRO A 52 -10.00 -23.57 -6.45
N GLY A 53 -9.73 -24.41 -5.45
CA GLY A 53 -9.01 -25.68 -5.68
C GLY A 53 -7.54 -25.66 -5.30
N ASN A 54 -7.05 -24.62 -4.62
CA ASN A 54 -5.70 -24.58 -4.07
C ASN A 54 -5.57 -25.64 -2.97
N LEU A 55 -4.89 -26.75 -3.24
CA LEU A 55 -4.77 -27.88 -2.31
C LEU A 55 -3.79 -27.51 -1.18
N VAL A 56 -4.27 -27.49 0.07
CA VAL A 56 -3.42 -27.27 1.26
C VAL A 56 -3.06 -28.58 1.96
N GLN A 57 -3.98 -29.56 1.94
CA GLN A 57 -3.81 -30.90 2.50
C GLN A 57 -4.65 -31.92 1.71
N PRO A 58 -4.42 -33.23 1.81
CA PRO A 58 -5.27 -34.24 1.18
C PRO A 58 -6.76 -34.05 1.54
N GLY A 59 -7.58 -33.75 0.54
CA GLY A 59 -9.02 -33.48 0.73
C GLY A 59 -9.35 -32.10 1.32
N GLN A 60 -8.41 -31.16 1.38
CA GLN A 60 -8.66 -29.76 1.75
C GLN A 60 -8.20 -28.83 0.63
N THR A 61 -9.14 -28.24 -0.08
CA THR A 61 -8.87 -27.18 -1.06
C THR A 61 -9.45 -25.85 -0.61
N VAL A 62 -8.67 -24.79 -0.83
CA VAL A 62 -9.04 -23.41 -0.48
C VAL A 62 -9.17 -22.52 -1.71
N SER A 63 -9.82 -21.38 -1.54
CA SER A 63 -9.50 -20.13 -2.25
C SER A 63 -9.02 -19.09 -1.24
N VAL A 64 -8.14 -18.19 -1.65
CA VAL A 64 -7.70 -17.04 -0.84
C VAL A 64 -8.46 -15.82 -1.33
N THR A 65 -9.30 -15.21 -0.49
CA THR A 65 -10.11 -14.03 -0.82
C THR A 65 -9.47 -12.73 -0.33
N ARG A 66 -8.57 -12.81 0.64
CA ARG A 66 -7.77 -11.69 1.16
C ARG A 66 -6.36 -12.15 1.50
N LEU A 67 -5.38 -11.32 1.14
CA LEU A 67 -4.02 -11.38 1.66
C LEU A 67 -3.50 -9.95 1.80
N ASP A 68 -3.50 -9.45 3.03
CA ASP A 68 -2.94 -8.14 3.37
C ASP A 68 -1.96 -8.29 4.54
N PHE A 69 -0.88 -7.51 4.56
CA PHE A 69 0.05 -7.47 5.69
C PHE A 69 0.86 -6.18 5.79
N LEU A 70 1.28 -5.88 7.03
CA LEU A 70 2.16 -4.76 7.34
C LEU A 70 3.60 -5.26 7.48
N LEU A 71 4.54 -4.50 6.94
CA LEU A 71 5.97 -4.76 7.04
C LEU A 71 6.66 -3.56 7.71
N SER A 72 7.70 -3.82 8.51
CA SER A 72 8.44 -2.74 9.17
C SER A 72 9.93 -3.05 9.40
N ASN A 73 10.66 -2.07 9.96
CA ASN A 73 12.05 -2.22 10.44
C ASN A 73 13.03 -2.80 9.40
N PHE A 74 13.01 -2.26 8.17
CA PHE A 74 13.85 -2.73 7.08
C PHE A 74 15.34 -2.42 7.31
N ALA A 75 16.16 -3.45 7.30
CA ALA A 75 17.62 -3.36 7.40
C ALA A 75 18.31 -4.23 6.34
N LEU A 76 19.47 -3.78 5.87
CA LEU A 76 20.35 -4.52 4.97
C LEU A 76 21.68 -4.79 5.68
N ARG A 77 22.30 -5.93 5.41
CA ARG A 77 23.64 -6.27 5.92
C ARG A 77 24.65 -6.26 4.79
N SER A 78 25.74 -5.52 4.96
CA SER A 78 26.90 -5.59 4.07
C SER A 78 27.54 -6.98 4.09
N THR A 79 28.26 -7.34 3.03
CA THR A 79 29.15 -8.52 3.01
C THR A 79 30.23 -8.50 4.11
N HIS A 80 30.45 -7.34 4.74
CA HIS A 80 31.35 -7.14 5.87
C HIS A 80 30.66 -7.34 7.25
N GLY A 81 29.37 -7.71 7.26
CA GLY A 81 28.59 -7.99 8.48
C GLY A 81 27.94 -6.77 9.14
N VAL A 82 28.16 -5.56 8.62
CA VAL A 82 27.58 -4.30 9.16
C VAL A 82 26.13 -4.14 8.70
N TRP A 83 25.21 -3.88 9.64
CA TRP A 83 23.80 -3.60 9.37
C TRP A 83 23.53 -2.09 9.21
N PHE A 84 22.70 -1.74 8.24
CA PHE A 84 22.20 -0.38 8.03
C PHE A 84 20.70 -0.39 7.72
N TYR A 85 19.99 0.68 8.11
CA TYR A 85 18.53 0.75 8.09
C TYR A 85 18.00 1.68 7.00
N SER A 86 16.83 1.34 6.46
CA SER A 86 16.08 2.23 5.56
C SER A 86 15.50 3.43 6.32
N SER A 87 15.45 4.59 5.67
CA SER A 87 14.86 5.81 6.25
C SER A 87 13.33 5.74 6.37
N ASN A 88 12.64 5.13 5.39
CA ASN A 88 11.23 4.76 5.53
C ASN A 88 11.12 3.39 6.22
N ARG A 89 10.28 3.33 7.25
CA ARG A 89 10.24 2.22 8.23
C ARG A 89 9.04 1.30 8.13
N PHE A 90 8.05 1.61 7.28
CA PHE A 90 6.80 0.87 7.15
C PHE A 90 6.41 0.65 5.69
N ALA A 91 5.73 -0.46 5.40
CA ALA A 91 5.03 -0.72 4.15
C ALA A 91 3.74 -1.50 4.42
N HIS A 92 2.75 -1.33 3.54
CA HIS A 92 1.51 -2.09 3.54
C HIS A 92 1.43 -2.84 2.21
N ILE A 93 1.27 -4.16 2.29
CA ILE A 93 1.04 -5.03 1.16
C ILE A 93 -0.43 -5.44 1.16
N SER A 94 -1.12 -5.25 0.04
CA SER A 94 -2.47 -5.77 -0.19
C SER A 94 -2.58 -6.26 -1.62
N ILE A 95 -2.99 -7.51 -1.79
CA ILE A 95 -3.07 -8.13 -3.13
C ILE A 95 -4.35 -7.68 -3.84
N ARG A 96 -5.43 -7.43 -3.08
CA ARG A 96 -6.69 -6.90 -3.60
C ARG A 96 -6.51 -5.49 -4.19
N ASP A 97 -5.70 -4.66 -3.54
CA ASP A 97 -5.40 -3.29 -4.00
C ASP A 97 -4.26 -3.21 -5.03
N GLY A 98 -3.64 -4.34 -5.40
CA GLY A 98 -2.43 -4.36 -6.22
C GLY A 98 -1.19 -3.73 -5.56
N LYS A 99 -1.25 -3.41 -4.27
CA LYS A 99 -0.16 -2.86 -3.45
C LYS A 99 0.85 -3.97 -3.14
N THR A 100 1.62 -4.39 -4.14
CA THR A 100 2.59 -5.50 -4.01
C THR A 100 4.05 -5.03 -4.00
N SER A 101 4.31 -3.74 -3.83
CA SER A 101 5.68 -3.21 -3.85
C SER A 101 5.81 -1.88 -3.12
N PHE A 102 7.01 -1.61 -2.61
CA PHE A 102 7.38 -0.39 -1.91
C PHE A 102 8.84 -0.03 -2.23
N VAL A 103 9.33 1.12 -1.77
CA VAL A 103 10.70 1.57 -2.01
C VAL A 103 11.40 1.78 -0.67
N LEU A 104 12.57 1.18 -0.48
CA LEU A 104 13.51 1.53 0.59
C LEU A 104 14.33 2.74 0.14
N ARG A 105 14.50 3.74 1.01
CA ARG A 105 15.20 5.00 0.72
C ARG A 105 16.29 5.28 1.75
N GLY A 106 17.25 6.12 1.40
CA GLY A 106 18.33 6.49 2.33
C GLY A 106 19.43 5.43 2.42
N LEU A 107 19.52 4.52 1.44
CA LEU A 107 20.48 3.43 1.47
C LEU A 107 21.87 3.91 1.06
N ALA A 108 22.91 3.39 1.73
CA ALA A 108 24.28 3.54 1.29
C ALA A 108 24.57 2.62 0.08
N LYS A 109 25.52 3.02 -0.77
CA LYS A 109 26.10 2.15 -1.80
C LYS A 109 26.94 1.05 -1.13
N GLU A 110 26.51 -0.21 -1.25
CA GLU A 110 27.13 -1.35 -0.57
C GLU A 110 26.76 -2.68 -1.26
N ASN A 111 27.64 -3.69 -1.11
CA ASN A 111 27.37 -5.09 -1.42
C ASN A 111 26.64 -5.75 -0.25
N VAL A 112 25.44 -6.26 -0.49
CA VAL A 112 24.53 -6.75 0.55
C VAL A 112 24.30 -8.25 0.44
N ASP A 113 24.39 -8.95 1.58
CA ASP A 113 24.24 -10.41 1.70
C ASP A 113 23.01 -10.88 2.52
N ARG A 114 22.36 -9.93 3.22
CA ARG A 114 21.08 -10.11 3.93
C ARG A 114 20.18 -8.90 3.81
N ILE A 115 18.88 -9.16 3.74
CA ILE A 115 17.82 -8.23 4.13
C ILE A 115 17.13 -8.77 5.39
N ARG A 116 16.79 -7.89 6.31
CA ARG A 116 15.93 -8.17 7.47
C ARG A 116 14.76 -7.20 7.48
N PHE A 117 13.59 -7.69 7.86
CA PHE A 117 12.41 -6.87 8.12
C PHE A 117 11.52 -7.58 9.15
N HIS A 118 10.62 -6.83 9.77
CA HIS A 118 9.53 -7.42 10.53
C HIS A 118 8.29 -7.60 9.65
N VAL A 119 7.52 -8.65 9.93
CA VAL A 119 6.12 -8.73 9.51
C VAL A 119 5.29 -8.34 10.72
N GLY A 120 4.58 -7.22 10.61
CA GLY A 120 3.90 -6.55 11.70
C GLY A 120 4.48 -5.20 12.09
N VAL A 121 3.90 -4.62 13.15
CA VAL A 121 4.18 -3.27 13.65
C VAL A 121 4.89 -3.36 15.00
N PRO A 122 5.99 -2.64 15.25
CA PRO A 122 6.66 -2.66 16.55
C PRO A 122 5.75 -2.12 17.67
N PRO A 123 5.87 -2.58 18.92
CA PRO A 123 4.94 -2.24 20.01
C PRO A 123 4.68 -0.74 20.18
N LYS A 124 5.72 0.09 20.01
CA LYS A 124 5.60 1.55 20.11
C LYS A 124 4.58 2.12 19.12
N GLU A 125 4.66 1.72 17.84
CA GLU A 125 3.74 2.18 16.81
C GLU A 125 2.44 1.36 16.78
N ASN A 126 2.45 0.13 17.30
CA ASN A 126 1.29 -0.75 17.38
C ASN A 126 0.20 -0.20 18.33
N HIS A 127 0.63 0.38 19.45
CA HIS A 127 -0.25 0.98 20.48
C HIS A 127 -0.34 2.51 20.41
N ALA A 128 0.22 3.13 19.37
CA ALA A 128 0.13 4.58 19.19
C ALA A 128 -1.13 4.97 18.42
N SER A 129 -1.67 6.15 18.71
CA SER A 129 -2.93 6.61 18.10
C SER A 129 -2.87 6.55 16.57
N PRO A 130 -3.75 5.77 15.91
CA PRO A 130 -3.71 5.63 14.45
C PRO A 130 -3.98 6.94 13.71
N GLY A 131 -4.71 7.88 14.33
CA GLY A 131 -5.01 9.19 13.77
C GLY A 131 -3.80 10.15 13.65
N GLN A 132 -2.62 9.76 14.14
CA GLN A 132 -1.38 10.52 13.92
C GLN A 132 -0.81 10.35 12.50
N PHE A 133 -1.25 9.32 11.78
CA PHE A 133 -0.71 8.95 10.47
C PHE A 133 -1.51 9.64 9.35
N ASP A 134 -0.82 10.23 8.38
CA ASP A 134 -1.47 10.84 7.22
C ASP A 134 -2.19 9.78 6.35
N ALA A 135 -3.07 10.23 5.45
CA ALA A 135 -3.93 9.35 4.65
C ALA A 135 -3.18 8.36 3.73
N HIS A 136 -1.91 8.63 3.40
CA HIS A 136 -1.08 7.79 2.52
C HIS A 136 -0.06 6.94 3.32
N HIS A 137 0.05 7.17 4.63
CA HIS A 137 0.99 6.44 5.48
C HIS A 137 0.57 4.96 5.61
N PRO A 138 1.48 3.98 5.46
CA PRO A 138 1.14 2.55 5.50
C PRO A 138 0.40 2.07 6.75
N LEU A 139 0.59 2.74 7.88
CA LEU A 139 -0.11 2.44 9.13
C LEU A 139 -1.46 3.16 9.29
N ASN A 140 -1.94 3.96 8.34
CA ASN A 140 -3.27 4.56 8.48
C ASN A 140 -4.37 3.48 8.34
N PRO A 141 -5.25 3.26 9.34
CA PRO A 141 -6.29 2.24 9.26
C PRO A 141 -7.26 2.39 8.09
N ASN A 142 -7.55 3.62 7.67
CA ASN A 142 -8.43 3.89 6.53
C ASN A 142 -7.79 3.47 5.20
N LEU A 143 -6.46 3.35 5.14
CA LEU A 143 -5.70 2.90 3.98
C LEU A 143 -5.43 1.39 3.97
N ASN A 144 -5.35 0.77 5.15
CA ASN A 144 -4.91 -0.63 5.29
C ASN A 144 -5.98 -1.62 5.76
N GLY A 145 -7.04 -1.19 6.47
CA GLY A 145 -8.06 -2.11 6.99
C GLY A 145 -7.51 -3.21 7.90
N LEU A 146 -6.39 -2.93 8.58
CA LEU A 146 -5.60 -3.86 9.40
C LEU A 146 -5.42 -3.35 10.84
N HIS A 147 -6.44 -2.71 11.40
CA HIS A 147 -6.44 -2.22 12.78
C HIS A 147 -7.78 -2.57 13.43
N TRP A 148 -7.74 -3.12 14.64
CA TRP A 148 -8.96 -3.42 15.39
C TRP A 148 -9.42 -2.16 16.14
N ASP A 149 -8.69 -1.80 17.19
CA ASP A 149 -8.91 -0.63 18.03
C ASP A 149 -7.62 -0.30 18.80
N TRP A 150 -7.69 0.64 19.74
CA TRP A 150 -6.54 1.11 20.52
C TRP A 150 -6.05 0.13 21.60
N GLU A 151 -6.80 -0.93 21.90
CA GLU A 151 -6.44 -1.98 22.88
C GLU A 151 -5.92 -3.24 22.15
N GLY A 152 -6.46 -3.57 20.98
CA GLY A 152 -6.03 -4.67 20.12
C GLY A 152 -4.89 -4.35 19.14
N GLY A 153 -4.72 -3.08 18.77
CA GLY A 153 -3.68 -2.62 17.84
C GLY A 153 -3.90 -3.09 16.39
N TYR A 154 -2.79 -3.30 15.67
CA TYR A 154 -2.79 -3.72 14.26
C TYR A 154 -2.84 -5.25 14.10
N VAL A 155 -3.58 -5.66 13.06
CA VAL A 155 -3.42 -6.97 12.43
C VAL A 155 -2.19 -6.91 11.54
N PHE A 156 -1.18 -7.72 11.86
CA PHE A 156 0.08 -7.79 11.14
C PHE A 156 -0.06 -8.51 9.81
N VAL A 157 -0.88 -9.56 9.77
CA VAL A 157 -1.22 -10.34 8.56
C VAL A 157 -2.68 -10.76 8.62
N ALA A 158 -3.45 -10.46 7.57
CA ALA A 158 -4.80 -10.99 7.35
C ALA A 158 -4.80 -11.92 6.14
N VAL A 159 -5.12 -13.20 6.36
CA VAL A 159 -5.36 -14.19 5.30
C VAL A 159 -6.77 -14.75 5.47
N GLU A 160 -7.63 -14.48 4.50
CA GLU A 160 -9.03 -14.92 4.52
C GLU A 160 -9.32 -15.74 3.25
N GLY A 161 -10.29 -16.64 3.33
CA GLY A 161 -10.57 -17.53 2.22
C GLY A 161 -11.77 -18.44 2.43
N MET A 162 -12.01 -19.34 1.46
CA MET A 162 -13.07 -20.36 1.54
C MET A 162 -12.47 -21.76 1.53
N TRP A 163 -12.85 -22.59 2.51
CA TRP A 163 -12.66 -24.05 2.46
C TRP A 163 -13.77 -24.68 1.62
N LYS A 164 -13.39 -25.19 0.45
CA LYS A 164 -14.32 -25.64 -0.59
C LYS A 164 -15.17 -26.83 -0.16
N GLU A 165 -14.56 -27.88 0.41
CA GLU A 165 -15.25 -29.13 0.74
C GLU A 165 -16.32 -28.97 1.84
N ARG A 166 -16.23 -27.91 2.65
CA ARG A 166 -17.23 -27.57 3.67
C ARG A 166 -18.09 -26.35 3.34
N SER A 167 -17.79 -25.63 2.26
CA SER A 167 -18.41 -24.32 1.95
C SER A 167 -18.36 -23.33 3.14
N ARG A 168 -17.28 -23.36 3.93
CA ARG A 168 -17.06 -22.47 5.08
C ARG A 168 -15.93 -21.49 4.82
N GLY A 169 -16.07 -20.26 5.27
CA GLY A 169 -14.97 -19.28 5.27
C GLY A 169 -13.95 -19.58 6.38
N TYR A 170 -12.68 -19.26 6.14
CA TYR A 170 -11.62 -19.20 7.15
C TYR A 170 -11.02 -17.78 7.21
N SER A 171 -10.53 -17.39 8.39
CA SER A 171 -10.02 -16.04 8.66
C SER A 171 -8.86 -16.07 9.66
N PHE A 172 -7.64 -15.88 9.18
CA PHE A 172 -6.43 -15.84 9.98
C PHE A 172 -5.93 -14.41 10.12
N HIS A 173 -6.15 -13.80 11.29
CA HIS A 173 -5.62 -12.48 11.63
C HIS A 173 -4.51 -12.65 12.67
N ILE A 174 -3.27 -12.53 12.23
CA ILE A 174 -2.08 -12.56 13.09
C ILE A 174 -1.81 -11.15 13.57
N ALA A 175 -1.82 -10.93 14.87
CA ALA A 175 -1.76 -9.63 15.53
C ALA A 175 -1.07 -9.76 16.90
N THR A 176 -1.03 -8.65 17.66
CA THR A 176 -0.41 -8.50 18.99
C THR A 176 1.12 -8.60 19.01
N ASP A 177 1.75 -7.89 19.93
CA ASP A 177 3.22 -7.79 20.06
C ASP A 177 3.90 -9.17 20.18
N ALA A 178 3.23 -10.13 20.82
CA ALA A 178 3.72 -11.50 20.99
C ALA A 178 3.85 -12.29 19.67
N HIS A 179 3.22 -11.81 18.58
CA HIS A 179 3.32 -12.39 17.24
C HIS A 179 4.02 -11.46 16.25
N LEU A 180 4.79 -10.45 16.71
CA LEU A 180 5.67 -9.69 15.83
C LEU A 180 6.75 -10.63 15.29
N MET A 181 6.79 -10.77 13.97
CA MET A 181 7.65 -11.74 13.28
C MET A 181 8.91 -11.06 12.72
N THR A 182 10.04 -11.76 12.71
CA THR A 182 11.28 -11.27 12.08
C THR A 182 11.71 -12.19 10.95
N VAL A 183 11.78 -11.64 9.74
CA VAL A 183 12.24 -12.33 8.54
C VAL A 183 13.66 -11.85 8.21
N GLU A 184 14.59 -12.77 7.99
CA GLU A 184 15.92 -12.50 7.47
C GLU A 184 16.21 -13.40 6.25
N LEU A 185 16.43 -12.79 5.09
CA LEU A 185 16.62 -13.52 3.83
C LEU A 185 18.05 -13.37 3.31
N PRO A 186 18.68 -14.45 2.80
CA PRO A 186 19.89 -14.35 1.99
C PRO A 186 19.58 -13.60 0.69
N VAL A 187 20.41 -12.61 0.36
CA VAL A 187 20.33 -11.88 -0.92
C VAL A 187 21.71 -11.77 -1.55
N ARG A 188 21.77 -11.37 -2.83
CA ARG A 188 22.98 -10.91 -3.50
C ARG A 188 22.60 -9.63 -4.24
N LEU A 189 23.02 -8.50 -3.68
CA LEU A 189 22.50 -7.19 -4.04
C LEU A 189 23.64 -6.15 -4.03
N GLN A 190 23.68 -5.31 -5.05
CA GLN A 190 24.42 -4.03 -5.02
C GLN A 190 23.40 -2.90 -5.06
N THR A 191 23.35 -2.09 -4.00
CA THR A 191 22.34 -1.03 -3.81
C THR A 191 22.46 0.13 -4.79
N ASP A 192 23.55 0.22 -5.56
CA ASP A 192 23.73 1.19 -6.65
C ASP A 192 23.44 0.63 -8.04
N GLN A 193 23.24 -0.68 -8.18
CA GLN A 193 22.99 -1.34 -9.47
C GLN A 193 21.56 -1.90 -9.57
N ALA A 194 21.01 -2.47 -8.50
CA ALA A 194 19.69 -3.09 -8.53
C ALA A 194 18.57 -2.05 -8.39
N SER A 195 17.66 -1.99 -9.38
CA SER A 195 16.45 -1.17 -9.28
C SER A 195 15.36 -1.84 -8.43
N SER A 196 15.27 -3.17 -8.45
CA SER A 196 14.36 -3.91 -7.56
C SER A 196 14.93 -5.23 -7.05
N LEU A 197 14.46 -5.62 -5.86
CA LEU A 197 14.63 -6.93 -5.23
C LEU A 197 13.26 -7.59 -5.17
N GLN A 198 13.14 -8.78 -5.75
CA GLN A 198 11.93 -9.59 -5.74
C GLN A 198 11.98 -10.59 -4.58
N ILE A 199 10.91 -10.61 -3.78
CA ILE A 199 10.73 -11.50 -2.63
C ILE A 199 9.40 -12.23 -2.82
N SER A 200 9.40 -13.55 -2.83
CA SER A 200 8.17 -14.33 -2.87
C SER A 200 7.51 -14.42 -1.48
N PHE A 201 6.22 -14.73 -1.45
CA PHE A 201 5.49 -15.10 -0.23
C PHE A 201 4.64 -16.35 -0.50
N ASN A 202 5.04 -17.50 0.05
CA ASN A 202 4.47 -18.80 -0.28
C ASN A 202 3.26 -19.13 0.60
N VAL A 203 2.05 -18.99 0.05
CA VAL A 203 0.80 -19.00 0.82
C VAL A 203 0.41 -20.40 1.30
N ASP A 204 0.71 -21.45 0.54
CA ASP A 204 0.57 -22.85 0.98
C ASP A 204 1.48 -23.20 2.17
N GLY A 205 2.59 -22.46 2.35
CA GLY A 205 3.48 -22.59 3.50
C GLY A 205 2.76 -22.34 4.83
N LEU A 206 1.79 -21.40 4.86
CA LEU A 206 1.03 -21.09 6.07
C LEU A 206 0.26 -22.31 6.62
N PHE A 207 -0.12 -23.24 5.76
CA PHE A 207 -0.89 -24.44 6.14
C PHE A 207 -0.01 -25.65 6.49
N SER A 208 1.27 -25.63 6.10
CA SER A 208 2.07 -26.85 5.95
C SER A 208 3.51 -26.77 6.45
N HIS A 209 4.12 -25.59 6.60
CA HIS A 209 5.55 -25.48 6.91
C HIS A 209 5.93 -24.28 7.81
N PRO A 210 6.75 -24.49 8.86
CA PRO A 210 7.20 -25.78 9.39
C PRO A 210 6.13 -26.52 10.20
N ASN A 211 5.01 -25.86 10.56
CA ASN A 211 3.93 -26.46 11.32
C ASN A 211 2.71 -26.78 10.44
N GLU A 212 2.06 -27.92 10.66
CA GLU A 212 0.79 -28.21 10.02
C GLU A 212 -0.36 -27.42 10.69
N VAL A 213 -1.15 -26.71 9.88
CA VAL A 213 -2.39 -26.02 10.25
C VAL A 213 -3.52 -26.59 9.41
N ARG A 214 -4.20 -27.63 9.94
CA ARG A 214 -5.39 -28.22 9.32
C ARG A 214 -6.58 -27.29 9.49
N LEU A 215 -7.48 -27.24 8.50
CA LEU A 215 -8.78 -26.60 8.67
C LEU A 215 -9.78 -27.58 9.32
N THR A 216 -10.29 -27.23 10.48
CA THR A 216 -11.36 -27.93 11.21
C THR A 216 -12.31 -26.88 11.79
N ASP A 217 -13.48 -27.28 12.29
CA ASP A 217 -14.48 -26.32 12.77
C ASP A 217 -13.97 -25.44 13.93
N GLU A 218 -12.92 -25.89 14.64
CA GLU A 218 -12.21 -25.21 15.73
C GLU A 218 -11.05 -24.31 15.24
N THR A 219 -10.48 -24.57 14.06
CA THR A 219 -9.28 -23.87 13.55
C THR A 219 -9.54 -22.96 12.37
N LEU A 220 -10.78 -22.82 11.91
CA LEU A 220 -11.16 -21.93 10.80
C LEU A 220 -10.87 -20.45 11.05
N SER A 221 -10.68 -20.01 12.30
CA SER A 221 -10.39 -18.61 12.60
C SER A 221 -9.41 -18.42 13.73
N THR A 222 -8.53 -17.43 13.60
CA THR A 222 -7.72 -16.92 14.72
C THR A 222 -7.64 -15.40 14.68
N HIS A 223 -7.57 -14.82 15.88
CA HIS A 223 -7.32 -13.39 16.13
C HIS A 223 -6.22 -13.24 17.21
N SER A 224 -5.17 -14.06 17.16
CA SER A 224 -3.96 -13.94 18.03
C SER A 224 -4.22 -13.76 19.53
N ARG A 225 -5.24 -14.41 20.07
CA ARG A 225 -5.53 -14.39 21.52
C ARG A 225 -4.37 -15.02 22.30
N ALA A 226 -4.18 -14.60 23.55
CA ALA A 226 -3.15 -15.18 24.40
C ALA A 226 -3.34 -16.70 24.53
N GLY A 227 -2.32 -17.48 24.19
CA GLY A 227 -2.37 -18.95 24.19
C GLY A 227 -3.00 -19.60 22.95
N ASP A 228 -3.36 -18.84 21.91
CA ASP A 228 -3.94 -19.38 20.67
C ASP A 228 -2.89 -20.24 19.89
N PRO A 229 -3.11 -21.56 19.76
CA PRO A 229 -2.15 -22.46 19.11
C PRO A 229 -2.13 -22.32 17.59
N VAL A 230 -3.20 -21.80 16.97
CA VAL A 230 -3.28 -21.57 15.52
C VAL A 230 -2.48 -20.32 15.18
N ALA A 231 -2.65 -19.23 15.93
CA ALA A 231 -1.83 -18.02 15.78
C ALA A 231 -0.34 -18.29 15.97
N HIS A 232 0.01 -19.08 17.00
CA HIS A 232 1.41 -19.41 17.28
C HIS A 232 2.07 -20.21 16.16
N LYS A 233 1.37 -21.21 15.60
CA LYS A 233 1.85 -21.95 14.42
C LYS A 233 1.98 -21.05 13.20
N LEU A 234 0.96 -20.24 12.93
CA LEU A 234 0.92 -19.37 11.75
C LEU A 234 2.02 -18.31 11.76
N ARG A 235 2.36 -17.70 12.92
CA ARG A 235 3.47 -16.73 12.95
C ARG A 235 4.80 -17.38 12.52
N ILE A 236 5.06 -18.61 12.99
CA ILE A 236 6.28 -19.34 12.64
C ILE A 236 6.26 -19.73 11.16
N ASN A 237 5.10 -20.17 10.65
CA ASN A 237 4.96 -20.49 9.23
C ASN A 237 5.17 -19.26 8.32
N ILE A 238 4.70 -18.09 8.74
CA ILE A 238 4.90 -16.81 8.03
C ILE A 238 6.38 -16.40 8.01
N GLU A 239 7.13 -16.59 9.11
CA GLU A 239 8.59 -16.34 9.14
C GLU A 239 9.35 -17.18 8.10
N HIS A 240 8.84 -18.38 7.79
CA HIS A 240 9.39 -19.29 6.78
C HIS A 240 8.76 -19.15 5.37
N ALA A 241 7.76 -18.29 5.18
CA ALA A 241 7.02 -18.18 3.92
C ALA A 241 7.70 -17.26 2.89
N PHE A 242 8.74 -16.51 3.26
CA PHE A 242 9.42 -15.55 2.38
C PHE A 242 10.72 -16.11 1.80
N GLU A 243 10.98 -15.85 0.51
CA GLU A 243 12.22 -16.21 -0.18
C GLU A 243 12.64 -15.07 -1.12
N ALA A 244 13.92 -14.71 -1.16
CA ALA A 244 14.42 -13.74 -2.14
C ALA A 244 14.66 -14.46 -3.48
N ILE A 245 13.88 -14.10 -4.50
CA ILE A 245 13.81 -14.84 -5.78
C ILE A 245 14.61 -14.19 -6.93
N GLY A 246 15.05 -12.94 -6.79
CA GLY A 246 15.94 -12.30 -7.77
C GLY A 246 16.07 -10.79 -7.61
N THR A 247 16.96 -10.17 -8.39
CA THR A 247 17.08 -8.72 -8.54
C THR A 247 16.84 -8.32 -9.99
N LEU A 248 16.15 -7.20 -10.22
CA LEU A 248 16.02 -6.59 -11.54
C LEU A 248 16.84 -5.30 -11.59
N HIS A 249 17.63 -5.18 -12.65
CA HIS A 249 18.40 -3.99 -12.99
C HIS A 249 17.62 -3.16 -14.02
N PRO A 250 17.73 -1.82 -14.00
CA PRO A 250 17.05 -1.00 -14.97
C PRO A 250 17.76 -1.14 -16.32
N SER A 251 17.19 -1.94 -17.21
CA SER A 251 17.66 -2.03 -18.59
C SER A 251 17.57 -0.66 -19.24
N THR A 252 18.67 -0.17 -19.83
CA THR A 252 18.57 0.93 -20.79
C THR A 252 17.59 0.49 -21.89
N PRO A 253 16.58 1.28 -22.26
CA PRO A 253 15.49 0.78 -23.09
C PRO A 253 15.93 0.56 -24.55
N THR A 254 16.43 -0.64 -24.83
CA THR A 254 16.60 -1.13 -26.20
C THR A 254 15.23 -1.43 -26.80
N ARG A 255 14.96 -0.76 -27.92
CA ARG A 255 13.71 -0.79 -28.68
C ARG A 255 13.55 -2.13 -29.42
N SER A 256 13.05 -3.16 -28.74
CA SER A 256 12.59 -4.42 -29.38
C SER A 256 11.46 -5.14 -28.65
N ASP A 257 11.40 -5.08 -27.32
CA ASP A 257 10.66 -6.09 -26.55
C ASP A 257 9.20 -5.68 -26.28
N ALA A 258 8.40 -5.66 -27.35
CA ALA A 258 6.96 -5.40 -27.30
C ALA A 258 6.09 -6.63 -26.92
N ASP A 259 6.70 -7.83 -26.85
CA ASP A 259 5.99 -9.13 -26.80
C ASP A 259 6.11 -9.90 -25.47
N SER A 260 6.46 -9.23 -24.35
CA SER A 260 6.45 -9.85 -23.01
C SER A 260 5.71 -9.00 -21.97
N ALA A 261 4.47 -8.62 -22.28
CA ALA A 261 3.55 -8.06 -21.29
C ALA A 261 3.12 -9.17 -20.31
N GLY A 262 3.66 -9.15 -19.09
CA GLY A 262 3.24 -10.04 -18.01
C GLY A 262 1.74 -9.89 -17.72
N THR A 263 1.06 -11.02 -17.48
CA THR A 263 -0.39 -11.14 -17.37
C THR A 263 -1.02 -10.08 -16.46
N ILE A 264 -1.67 -9.09 -17.07
CA ILE A 264 -2.49 -8.10 -16.38
C ILE A 264 -3.68 -8.82 -15.74
N SER A 265 -3.95 -8.55 -14.45
CA SER A 265 -5.14 -9.04 -13.75
C SER A 265 -6.39 -8.76 -14.59
N ARG A 266 -7.09 -9.82 -14.99
CA ARG A 266 -8.23 -9.73 -15.91
C ARG A 266 -9.31 -8.83 -15.31
N ALA A 267 -9.59 -7.71 -15.97
CA ALA A 267 -10.59 -6.75 -15.53
C ALA A 267 -11.94 -7.42 -15.24
N LEU A 268 -12.69 -6.88 -14.27
CA LEU A 268 -14.03 -7.34 -13.84
C LEU A 268 -15.14 -7.07 -14.89
N VAL A 269 -14.74 -6.94 -16.15
CA VAL A 269 -15.56 -6.54 -17.28
C VAL A 269 -15.81 -7.77 -18.15
N SER A 270 -17.08 -8.00 -18.48
CA SER A 270 -17.48 -9.12 -19.36
C SER A 270 -16.66 -9.10 -20.65
N SER A 271 -16.21 -10.27 -21.10
CA SER A 271 -15.49 -10.42 -22.38
C SER A 271 -16.34 -10.10 -23.61
N GLN A 272 -17.65 -9.83 -23.43
CA GLN A 272 -18.57 -9.35 -24.44
C GLN A 272 -18.82 -7.83 -24.38
N ALA A 273 -18.26 -7.12 -23.40
CA ALA A 273 -18.42 -5.68 -23.28
C ALA A 273 -17.58 -4.94 -24.32
N THR A 274 -18.15 -3.87 -24.88
CA THR A 274 -17.57 -3.08 -25.96
C THR A 274 -16.70 -1.96 -25.38
N PRO A 275 -15.37 -1.93 -25.63
CA PRO A 275 -14.50 -0.88 -25.13
C PRO A 275 -14.95 0.51 -25.57
N HIS A 276 -14.91 1.48 -24.66
CA HIS A 276 -15.20 2.88 -24.97
C HIS A 276 -13.90 3.69 -25.00
N ARG A 277 -13.58 4.25 -26.17
CA ARG A 277 -12.44 5.16 -26.31
C ARG A 277 -12.79 6.53 -25.73
N PHE A 278 -12.33 6.81 -24.51
CA PHE A 278 -12.44 8.13 -23.92
C PHE A 278 -11.64 9.16 -24.74
N ALA A 279 -12.35 10.02 -25.46
CA ALA A 279 -11.76 11.02 -26.34
C ALA A 279 -11.77 12.40 -25.66
N PHE A 280 -10.60 13.03 -25.60
CA PHE A 280 -10.40 14.36 -25.05
C PHE A 280 -9.34 15.11 -25.90
N PRO A 281 -9.28 16.45 -25.86
CA PRO A 281 -8.30 17.21 -26.62
C PRO A 281 -6.87 16.89 -26.19
N SER A 282 -5.93 16.83 -27.14
CA SER A 282 -4.54 16.42 -26.92
C SER A 282 -3.72 17.33 -25.99
N TYR A 283 -4.22 18.51 -25.64
CA TYR A 283 -3.61 19.43 -24.68
C TYR A 283 -4.04 19.18 -23.22
N TYR A 284 -5.02 18.30 -22.98
CA TYR A 284 -5.31 17.81 -21.62
C TYR A 284 -4.30 16.69 -21.26
N PRO A 285 -3.81 16.64 -20.01
CA PRO A 285 -2.98 15.52 -19.55
C PRO A 285 -3.79 14.22 -19.60
N GLN A 286 -3.12 13.08 -19.79
CA GLN A 286 -3.82 11.79 -19.80
C GLN A 286 -4.39 11.50 -18.39
N PRO A 287 -5.71 11.27 -18.25
CA PRO A 287 -6.33 11.03 -16.95
C PRO A 287 -5.87 9.70 -16.37
N ALA A 288 -5.63 9.67 -15.05
CA ALA A 288 -5.26 8.48 -14.29
C ALA A 288 -6.51 7.61 -14.03
N LEU A 289 -7.04 7.00 -15.08
CA LEU A 289 -8.22 6.12 -14.99
C LEU A 289 -7.88 4.80 -14.26
N PRO A 290 -8.82 4.25 -13.46
CA PRO A 290 -8.65 2.96 -12.79
C PRO A 290 -8.44 1.81 -13.79
N LEU A 291 -7.33 1.07 -13.64
CA LEU A 291 -6.98 -0.05 -14.52
C LEU A 291 -7.88 -1.29 -14.29
N ASP A 292 -8.44 -1.41 -13.09
CA ASP A 292 -9.38 -2.46 -12.67
C ASP A 292 -10.79 -2.30 -13.24
N ASN A 293 -11.14 -1.10 -13.74
CA ASN A 293 -12.45 -0.76 -14.29
C ASN A 293 -12.32 -0.05 -15.66
N PRO A 294 -11.93 -0.76 -16.73
CA PRO A 294 -11.78 -0.17 -18.06
C PRO A 294 -13.15 0.27 -18.62
N LEU A 295 -13.15 1.45 -19.25
CA LEU A 295 -14.37 2.07 -19.79
C LEU A 295 -14.96 1.22 -20.92
N THR A 296 -16.25 0.89 -20.79
CA THR A 296 -17.04 0.18 -21.80
C THR A 296 -18.38 0.86 -22.01
N LEU A 297 -18.98 0.69 -23.19
CA LEU A 297 -20.30 1.26 -23.50
C LEU A 297 -21.37 0.74 -22.51
N GLN A 298 -21.31 -0.55 -22.18
CA GLN A 298 -22.20 -1.20 -21.23
C GLN A 298 -21.97 -0.71 -19.79
N GLY A 299 -20.71 -0.52 -19.37
CA GLY A 299 -20.37 0.03 -18.07
C GLY A 299 -20.83 1.49 -17.91
N ILE A 300 -20.68 2.31 -18.95
CA ILE A 300 -21.18 3.70 -18.98
C ILE A 300 -22.72 3.70 -18.91
N ALA A 301 -23.40 2.87 -19.70
CA ALA A 301 -24.86 2.76 -19.69
C ALA A 301 -25.44 2.16 -18.39
N LEU A 302 -24.67 1.35 -17.66
CA LEU A 302 -25.01 0.91 -16.30
C LEU A 302 -24.81 2.06 -15.30
N GLY A 303 -23.67 2.73 -15.34
CA GLY A 303 -23.36 3.87 -14.47
C GLY A 303 -24.37 5.01 -14.61
N GLN A 304 -24.81 5.33 -15.83
CA GLN A 304 -25.86 6.32 -16.07
C GLN A 304 -27.19 5.89 -15.42
N ARG A 305 -27.62 4.64 -15.61
CA ARG A 305 -28.85 4.13 -14.98
C ARG A 305 -28.78 4.21 -13.46
N LEU A 306 -27.67 3.81 -12.85
CA LEU A 306 -27.46 3.90 -11.40
C LEU A 306 -27.43 5.36 -10.90
N PHE A 307 -26.87 6.29 -11.67
CA PHE A 307 -26.86 7.72 -11.34
C PHE A 307 -28.27 8.34 -11.28
N GLU A 308 -29.21 7.78 -12.06
CA GLU A 308 -30.60 8.21 -12.14
C GLU A 308 -31.53 7.41 -11.19
N ASP A 309 -31.11 6.23 -10.69
CA ASP A 309 -31.93 5.30 -9.90
C ASP A 309 -32.16 5.77 -8.44
N PRO A 310 -33.42 6.02 -8.01
CA PRO A 310 -33.71 6.44 -6.64
C PRO A 310 -33.66 5.30 -5.62
N GLN A 311 -33.62 4.02 -6.04
CA GLN A 311 -33.57 2.86 -5.13
C GLN A 311 -32.24 2.72 -4.40
N LEU A 312 -31.20 3.45 -4.83
CA LEU A 312 -29.94 3.54 -4.09
C LEU A 312 -30.05 4.40 -2.81
N SER A 313 -31.14 5.14 -2.63
CA SER A 313 -31.42 5.88 -1.39
C SER A 313 -32.30 5.08 -0.42
N ALA A 314 -32.03 5.21 0.88
CA ALA A 314 -32.84 4.58 1.93
C ALA A 314 -34.34 4.96 1.89
N SER A 315 -34.68 6.11 1.30
CA SER A 315 -36.08 6.55 1.12
C SER A 315 -36.71 6.14 -0.21
N ASN A 316 -35.97 5.48 -1.10
CA ASN A 316 -36.36 5.09 -2.48
C ASN A 316 -36.87 6.26 -3.34
N LYS A 317 -36.42 7.50 -3.06
CA LYS A 317 -36.97 8.73 -3.64
C LYS A 317 -35.93 9.70 -4.19
N GLN A 318 -34.65 9.48 -3.91
CA GLN A 318 -33.56 10.39 -4.29
C GLN A 318 -32.44 9.63 -4.99
N SER A 319 -31.97 10.16 -6.11
CA SER A 319 -30.84 9.62 -6.87
C SER A 319 -29.71 10.64 -6.96
N CYS A 320 -28.55 10.24 -7.49
CA CYS A 320 -27.43 11.16 -7.69
C CYS A 320 -27.87 12.37 -8.55
N ALA A 321 -28.65 12.12 -9.61
CA ALA A 321 -29.21 13.13 -10.50
C ALA A 321 -30.14 14.15 -9.80
N SER A 322 -30.76 13.81 -8.66
CA SER A 322 -31.66 14.74 -7.94
C SER A 322 -30.92 15.98 -7.44
N CYS A 323 -29.67 15.82 -7.00
CA CYS A 323 -28.81 16.93 -6.59
C CYS A 323 -27.76 17.30 -7.65
N HIS A 324 -27.34 16.38 -8.51
CA HIS A 324 -26.32 16.62 -9.53
C HIS A 324 -26.96 16.76 -10.92
N GLN A 325 -27.65 17.88 -11.15
CA GLN A 325 -28.46 18.10 -12.36
C GLN A 325 -27.59 18.46 -13.56
N ALA A 326 -27.63 17.66 -14.64
CA ALA A 326 -26.78 17.86 -15.82
C ALA A 326 -26.92 19.25 -16.47
N ALA A 327 -28.15 19.77 -16.57
CA ALA A 327 -28.44 21.11 -17.09
C ALA A 327 -27.81 22.25 -16.27
N SER A 328 -27.40 21.96 -15.03
CA SER A 328 -26.87 22.89 -14.03
C SER A 328 -25.37 22.65 -13.76
N GLY A 329 -24.65 22.00 -14.69
CA GLY A 329 -23.25 21.63 -14.49
C GLY A 329 -23.06 20.53 -13.43
N PHE A 330 -24.04 19.65 -13.28
CA PHE A 330 -24.09 18.61 -12.25
C PHE A 330 -24.06 19.14 -10.81
N ALA A 331 -24.74 20.27 -10.56
CA ALA A 331 -24.95 20.87 -9.26
C ALA A 331 -26.46 21.05 -8.94
N ASP A 332 -26.80 21.35 -7.68
CA ASP A 332 -28.19 21.50 -7.22
C ASP A 332 -28.63 22.96 -7.40
N ALA A 333 -29.29 23.25 -8.53
CA ALA A 333 -29.59 24.61 -8.94
C ALA A 333 -30.49 25.36 -7.94
N GLY A 334 -30.14 26.62 -7.67
CA GLY A 334 -30.89 27.50 -6.77
C GLY A 334 -30.77 27.17 -5.28
N LYS A 335 -30.04 26.12 -4.89
CA LYS A 335 -29.85 25.75 -3.47
C LYS A 335 -28.46 26.08 -2.97
N ARG A 336 -28.38 26.78 -1.83
CA ARG A 336 -27.13 26.94 -1.07
C ARG A 336 -26.68 25.60 -0.48
N TYR A 337 -27.63 24.86 0.10
CA TYR A 337 -27.43 23.53 0.68
C TYR A 337 -28.55 22.61 0.21
N SER A 338 -28.20 21.37 -0.11
CA SER A 338 -29.13 20.36 -0.63
C SER A 338 -29.86 19.64 0.51
N VAL A 339 -31.00 19.04 0.19
CA VAL A 339 -31.77 18.21 1.13
C VAL A 339 -31.37 16.74 0.90
N GLY A 340 -31.07 16.01 1.97
CA GLY A 340 -30.75 14.58 1.94
C GLY A 340 -31.98 13.69 1.82
N ALA A 341 -31.75 12.39 1.60
CA ALA A 341 -32.80 11.40 1.41
C ALA A 341 -33.68 11.20 2.67
N ASP A 342 -33.18 11.60 3.83
CA ASP A 342 -33.83 11.65 5.14
C ASP A 342 -34.64 12.94 5.40
N GLY A 343 -34.64 13.88 4.46
CA GLY A 343 -35.30 15.19 4.57
C GLY A 343 -34.49 16.25 5.31
N ARG A 344 -33.27 15.98 5.77
CA ARG A 344 -32.42 16.96 6.46
C ARG A 344 -31.68 17.87 5.47
N VAL A 345 -31.49 19.13 5.83
CA VAL A 345 -30.67 20.07 5.05
C VAL A 345 -29.19 19.82 5.36
N GLY A 346 -28.38 19.61 4.32
CA GLY A 346 -26.94 19.42 4.45
C GLY A 346 -26.17 20.68 4.87
N THR A 347 -24.89 20.53 5.18
CA THR A 347 -24.02 21.62 5.67
C THR A 347 -23.10 22.22 4.61
N ARG A 348 -23.10 21.66 3.39
CA ARG A 348 -22.25 22.11 2.27
C ARG A 348 -23.04 22.15 0.97
N ASN A 349 -22.58 22.98 0.05
CA ASN A 349 -23.15 23.07 -1.30
C ASN A 349 -22.84 21.79 -2.08
N THR A 350 -23.72 21.38 -3.00
CA THR A 350 -23.48 20.21 -3.85
C THR A 350 -22.37 20.53 -4.86
N MET A 351 -21.30 19.74 -4.85
CA MET A 351 -20.20 19.91 -5.82
C MET A 351 -20.66 19.64 -7.25
N PRO A 352 -20.15 20.40 -8.24
CA PRO A 352 -20.32 20.05 -9.65
C PRO A 352 -19.54 18.77 -9.99
N LEU A 353 -20.15 17.88 -10.78
CA LEU A 353 -19.53 16.64 -11.27
C LEU A 353 -19.13 16.74 -12.75
N PHE A 354 -18.17 17.61 -13.07
CA PHE A 354 -17.54 17.67 -14.40
C PHE A 354 -16.01 17.63 -14.29
N ASN A 355 -15.34 17.14 -15.35
CA ASN A 355 -13.88 17.02 -15.45
C ASN A 355 -13.20 16.23 -14.31
N LEU A 356 -13.95 15.34 -13.64
CA LEU A 356 -13.48 14.60 -12.47
C LEU A 356 -12.37 13.58 -12.79
N ALA A 357 -12.24 13.16 -14.05
CA ALA A 357 -11.15 12.29 -14.52
C ALA A 357 -9.75 12.91 -14.35
N TRP A 358 -9.67 14.22 -14.11
CA TRP A 358 -8.42 14.97 -13.87
C TRP A 358 -8.33 15.54 -12.44
N ARG A 359 -9.11 15.00 -11.49
CA ARG A 359 -9.02 15.33 -10.07
C ARG A 359 -8.23 14.25 -9.33
N HIS A 360 -7.46 14.69 -8.33
CA HIS A 360 -6.63 13.83 -7.47
C HIS A 360 -7.19 13.70 -6.03
N SER A 361 -8.28 14.42 -5.73
CA SER A 361 -9.00 14.35 -4.47
C SER A 361 -10.45 14.80 -4.67
N PHE A 362 -11.32 14.33 -3.80
CA PHE A 362 -12.78 14.39 -3.94
C PHE A 362 -13.44 14.78 -2.61
N PHE A 363 -14.64 15.37 -2.70
CA PHE A 363 -15.26 16.26 -1.69
C PHE A 363 -14.59 17.63 -1.53
N TRP A 364 -15.34 18.61 -1.01
CA TRP A 364 -14.87 19.98 -0.76
C TRP A 364 -13.66 20.06 0.20
N ASP A 365 -13.48 19.05 1.05
CA ASP A 365 -12.34 18.87 1.96
C ASP A 365 -11.29 17.87 1.45
N GLY A 366 -11.46 17.34 0.23
CA GLY A 366 -10.54 16.39 -0.38
C GLY A 366 -10.45 15.03 0.32
N ARG A 367 -11.39 14.69 1.22
CA ARG A 367 -11.30 13.52 2.10
C ARG A 367 -11.40 12.15 1.41
N ALA A 368 -11.86 12.11 0.16
CA ALA A 368 -11.85 10.89 -0.66
C ALA A 368 -10.73 11.00 -1.70
N ALA A 369 -9.90 9.96 -1.83
CA ALA A 369 -8.79 9.89 -2.77
C ALA A 369 -9.23 9.41 -4.16
N THR A 370 -10.35 8.67 -4.25
CA THR A 370 -10.90 8.18 -5.52
C THR A 370 -12.38 8.56 -5.73
N LEU A 371 -12.81 8.59 -7.00
CA LEU A 371 -14.23 8.68 -7.37
C LEU A 371 -15.07 7.55 -6.77
N ARG A 372 -14.48 6.36 -6.59
CA ARG A 372 -15.17 5.20 -6.03
C ARG A 372 -15.52 5.43 -4.56
N GLU A 373 -14.57 5.88 -3.75
CA GLU A 373 -14.81 6.31 -2.36
C GLU A 373 -15.83 7.45 -2.29
N GLN A 374 -15.73 8.44 -3.20
CA GLN A 374 -16.68 9.57 -3.21
C GLN A 374 -18.13 9.12 -3.46
N VAL A 375 -18.34 8.11 -4.30
CA VAL A 375 -19.68 7.62 -4.69
C VAL A 375 -20.32 6.73 -3.62
N LEU A 376 -19.53 6.02 -2.80
CA LEU A 376 -20.08 5.17 -1.73
C LEU A 376 -20.72 5.98 -0.61
N GLN A 377 -20.10 7.09 -0.22
CA GLN A 377 -20.52 7.86 0.96
C GLN A 377 -21.97 8.41 0.89
N PRO A 378 -22.50 8.94 -0.24
CA PRO A 378 -23.92 9.31 -0.35
C PRO A 378 -24.92 8.14 -0.41
N ILE A 379 -24.44 6.89 -0.45
CA ILE A 379 -25.26 5.67 -0.41
C ILE A 379 -25.26 5.08 1.02
N GLU A 380 -24.15 5.26 1.75
CA GLU A 380 -23.94 4.79 3.13
C GLU A 380 -24.59 5.69 4.21
N ASN A 381 -24.95 6.94 3.88
CA ASN A 381 -25.52 7.95 4.78
C ASN A 381 -26.94 8.36 4.38
#